data_AF-A0A9D5UPE7-F1
#
_entry.id   AF-A0A9D5UPE7-F1
#
_cell.length_a   1.000
_cell.length_b   1.000
_cell.length_c   1.000
_cell.angle_alpha   90.00
_cell.angle_beta   90.00
_cell.angle_gamma   90.00
#
_symmetry.space_group_name_H-M   'P 1'
#
loop_
_entity.id
_entity.type
_entity.pdbx_description
1 polymer ?
#
loop_
_entity_poly.entity_id
_entity_poly.type
_entity_poly.pdbx_seq_one_letter_code
_entity_poly.pdbx_strand_id
1 'polypeptide(L)' 'STDLSDKISKDLKKRGMKFVGSTIIYAYMQSIGMVDDHLNSCWRKNRITRGKNR' A
#
# COMPACT_ATOMS: atom_id res chain seq x y z
N SER A 1 9.43 0.74 -0.80
CA SER A 1 8.61 0.20 -1.89
C SER A 1 8.38 -1.27 -1.62
N THR A 2 7.13 -1.70 -1.52
CA THR A 2 6.79 -3.11 -1.32
C THR A 2 6.68 -3.81 -2.67
N ASP A 3 6.97 -5.11 -2.76
CA ASP A 3 6.85 -5.90 -4.00
C ASP A 3 5.46 -5.75 -4.66
N LEU A 4 4.42 -5.57 -3.83
CA LEU A 4 3.06 -5.34 -4.29
C LEU A 4 2.91 -3.97 -4.98
N SER A 5 3.47 -2.90 -4.40
CA SER A 5 3.45 -1.56 -5.00
C SER A 5 4.23 -1.48 -6.31
N ASP A 6 5.32 -2.24 -6.44
CA ASP A 6 6.12 -2.30 -7.67
C ASP A 6 5.40 -3.08 -8.78
N LYS A 7 4.72 -4.18 -8.45
CA LYS A 7 3.87 -4.93 -9.40
C LYS A 7 2.72 -4.07 -9.91
N ILE A 8 2.01 -3.38 -9.02
CA ILE A 8 0.90 -2.50 -9.37
C ILE A 8 1.43 -1.32 -10.21
N SER A 9 2.54 -0.68 -9.81
CA SER A 9 3.16 0.39 -10.60
C SER A 9 3.47 -0.03 -12.04
N LYS A 10 4.03 -1.24 -12.23
CA LYS A 10 4.31 -1.77 -13.58
C LYS A 10 3.05 -2.04 -14.39
N ASP A 11 2.01 -2.61 -13.79
CA ASP A 11 0.75 -2.89 -14.50
C ASP A 11 0.05 -1.59 -14.92
N LEU A 12 0.03 -0.59 -14.04
CA LEU A 12 -0.58 0.71 -14.32
C LEU A 12 0.19 1.49 -15.39
N LYS A 13 1.53 1.42 -15.38
CA LYS A 13 2.36 1.95 -16.48
C LYS A 13 2.05 1.26 -17.81
N LYS A 14 1.89 -0.07 -17.81
CA LYS A 14 1.54 -0.84 -19.02
C LYS A 14 0.16 -0.46 -19.57
N ARG A 15 -0.79 -0.11 -18.71
CA ARG A 15 -2.12 0.41 -19.09
C ARG A 15 -2.11 1.89 -19.55
N GLY A 16 -0.94 2.52 -19.62
CA GLY A 16 -0.78 3.89 -20.12
C GLY A 16 -0.96 4.99 -19.09
N MET A 17 -1.07 4.65 -17.78
CA MET A 17 -1.14 5.67 -16.74
C MET A 17 0.23 6.34 -16.53
N LYS A 18 0.21 7.67 -16.41
CA LYS A 18 1.38 8.50 -16.10
C LYS A 18 1.38 8.85 -14.60
N PHE A 19 2.55 9.15 -14.03
CA PHE A 19 2.71 9.44 -12.60
C PHE A 19 2.33 8.30 -11.62
N VAL A 20 2.49 7.04 -12.05
CA VAL A 20 2.21 5.86 -11.21
C VAL A 20 3.51 5.20 -10.73
N GLY A 21 4.45 5.98 -10.20
CA GLY A 21 5.68 5.45 -9.57
C GLY A 21 5.37 4.61 -8.33
N SER A 22 6.23 3.68 -7.94
CA SER A 22 5.94 2.77 -6.82
C SER A 22 5.75 3.47 -5.48
N THR A 23 6.41 4.60 -5.24
CA THR A 23 6.15 5.47 -4.08
C THR A 23 4.74 6.04 -4.09
N ILE A 24 4.24 6.48 -5.25
CA ILE A 24 2.89 7.04 -5.40
C ILE A 24 1.85 5.96 -5.17
N ILE A 25 2.09 4.77 -5.72
CA ILE A 25 1.22 3.61 -5.50
C ILE A 25 1.21 3.18 -4.05
N TYR A 26 2.36 3.17 -3.37
CA TYR A 26 2.42 2.88 -1.94
C TYR A 26 1.60 3.88 -1.11
N ALA A 27 1.75 5.17 -1.36
CA ALA A 27 0.96 6.21 -0.68
C ALA A 27 -0.55 6.11 -0.98
N TYR A 28 -0.90 5.78 -2.22
CA TYR A 28 -2.29 5.52 -2.61
C TYR A 28 -2.87 4.31 -1.85
N MET A 29 -2.11 3.22 -1.77
CA MET A 29 -2.49 2.02 -1.02
C MET A 29 -2.70 2.30 0.47
N GLN A 30 -1.91 3.18 1.08
CA GLN A 30 -2.14 3.64 2.46
C GLN A 30 -3.45 4.43 2.57
N SER A 31 -3.72 5.32 1.61
CA SER A 31 -4.91 6.19 1.62
C SER A 31 -6.23 5.44 1.48
N ILE A 32 -6.26 4.38 0.66
CA ILE A 32 -7.46 3.54 0.47
C ILE A 32 -7.59 2.43 1.52
N GLY A 33 -6.66 2.34 2.49
CA GLY A 33 -6.68 1.32 3.55
C GLY A 33 -6.22 -0.07 3.12
N MET A 34 -5.56 -0.21 1.96
CA MET A 34 -4.96 -1.49 1.53
C MET A 34 -3.75 -1.85 2.40
N VAL A 35 -3.01 -0.83 2.85
CA VAL A 35 -1.88 -0.95 3.78
C VAL A 35 -2.19 -0.11 5.03
N ASP A 36 -2.22 -0.75 6.20
CA ASP A 36 -2.31 -0.07 7.49
C ASP A 36 -0.90 0.10 8.07
N ASP A 37 -0.28 1.23 7.76
CA ASP A 37 1.04 1.62 8.27
C ASP A 37 0.93 2.77 9.28
N HIS A 38 -0.20 2.84 10.00
CA HIS A 38 -0.33 3.80 11.10
C HIS A 38 0.73 3.53 12.17
N LEU A 39 1.23 4.60 12.79
CA LEU A 39 2.18 4.52 13.92
C LEU A 39 1.63 3.62 15.03
N ASN A 40 2.48 2.88 15.74
CA ASN A 40 2.06 1.98 16.82
C ASN A 40 1.34 2.71 17.96
N SER A 41 1.65 3.99 18.16
CA SER A 41 1.00 4.88 19.13
C SER A 41 -0.27 5.54 18.58
N CYS A 42 -0.61 5.36 17.30
CA CYS A 42 -1.79 5.97 16.69
C CYS A 42 -3.06 5.29 17.19
N TRP A 43 -3.96 6.08 17.77
CA TRP A 43 -5.26 5.63 18.31
C TRP A 43 -6.18 4.99 17.26
N ARG A 44 -5.96 5.28 15.97
CA ARG A 44 -6.74 4.77 14.84
C ARG A 44 -6.09 3.55 14.15
N LYS A 45 -4.89 3.14 14.57
CA LYS A 45 -4.25 1.94 14.03
C LYS A 45 -5.20 0.77 14.22
N ASN A 46 -5.62 0.12 13.13
CA ASN A 46 -6.53 -1.00 13.23
C ASN A 46 -5.75 -2.13 13.92
N ARG A 47 -6.14 -2.49 15.15
CA ARG A 47 -5.60 -3.65 15.86
C ARG A 47 -6.00 -4.99 15.22
N ILE A 48 -6.50 -4.95 13.98
CA ILE A 48 -6.80 -6.14 13.21
C ILE A 48 -5.46 -6.68 12.74
N THR A 49 -4.88 -7.51 13.60
CA THR A 49 -3.72 -8.35 13.36
C THR A 49 -3.87 -9.06 12.02
N ARG A 50 -3.23 -8.54 10.97
CA ARG A 50 -3.03 -9.28 9.73
C ARG A 50 -2.10 -10.46 10.03
N GLY A 51 -2.71 -11.61 10.27
CA GLY A 51 -2.13 -12.95 10.13
C GLY A 51 -0.76 -13.18 10.75
N LYS A 52 -0.71 -13.49 12.06
CA LYS A 52 0.14 -14.62 12.45
C LYS A 52 -0.61 -15.88 12.02
N ASN A 53 0.04 -16.74 11.24
CA ASN A 53 -0.38 -18.11 10.92
C ASN A 53 -1.33 -18.71 11.96
N ARG A 54 -2.58 -18.97 11.57
CA ARG A 54 -3.43 -20.05 12.05
C ARG A 54 -4.57 -20.26 11.07
#